data_AF-A0A1H7DLF9-F1
#
_entry.id   AF-A0A1H7DLF9-F1
#
_cell.length_a   1.000
_cell.length_b   1.000
_cell.length_c   1.000
_cell.angle_alpha   90.00
_cell.angle_beta   90.00
_cell.angle_gamma   90.00
#
_symmetry.space_group_name_H-M   'P 1'
#
loop_
_entity.id
_entity.type
_entity.pdbx_description
1 polymer ?
#
loop_
_entity_poly.entity_id
_entity_poly.type
_entity_poly.pdbx_seq_one_letter_code
_entity_poly.pdbx_strand_id
1 'polypeptide(L)'
;MRHDVQGRAGLLEILSWARPHDSDIERAFCREFLDKVPGMTKDGYGNRMLSIGVRPRIIWSCHIDTVAARGGRQNVDVDAKGIARLQNGKAGMCLGADDGAGIWIMLNMIAARRPGLYIFHRGEERGCLGSRWIMRNTPHLLEGVDAAIAFDRAGYGDVITHQSHGRTCSDAFAASMATALNALGPDLQYAPDNTGVFTDTNEYAGAIPECSNLSVGYHGQHGPRETLDIAHCERLLAAMVKLDSDQLVIERDPLDPAHDRWGWGYPSERDDLADAVAEYPMTAARILEECGVTLEDFQIALWADEEAGYRPLMAS
;
A
#
# COMPACT_ATOMS: atom_id res chain seq x y z
N MET A 1 -22.16 -2.16 -18.84
CA MET A 1 -20.94 -1.53 -19.38
C MET A 1 -19.75 -2.37 -18.92
N ARG A 2 -18.88 -2.81 -19.84
CA ARG A 2 -17.49 -3.11 -19.46
C ARG A 2 -16.86 -1.75 -19.23
N HIS A 3 -16.59 -1.37 -17.99
CA HIS A 3 -15.76 -0.19 -17.78
C HIS A 3 -14.36 -0.57 -18.21
N ASP A 4 -13.98 -0.06 -19.38
CA ASP A 4 -12.62 -0.16 -19.86
C ASP A 4 -11.75 0.70 -18.93
N VAL A 5 -11.00 0.03 -18.05
CA VAL A 5 -10.05 0.69 -17.15
C VAL A 5 -8.74 1.05 -17.87
N GLN A 6 -8.67 0.82 -19.19
CA GLN A 6 -7.51 1.19 -19.98
C GLN A 6 -7.37 2.71 -20.13
N GLY A 7 -6.12 3.14 -20.08
CA GLY A 7 -5.74 4.53 -20.27
C GLY A 7 -6.23 5.48 -19.18
N ARG A 8 -6.04 6.77 -19.43
CA ARG A 8 -6.29 7.86 -18.49
C ARG A 8 -7.71 7.92 -17.96
N ALA A 9 -8.71 7.63 -18.80
CA ALA A 9 -10.11 7.68 -18.40
C ALA A 9 -10.42 6.64 -17.31
N GLY A 10 -9.82 5.44 -17.41
CA GLY A 10 -9.93 4.39 -16.40
C GLY A 10 -9.31 4.80 -15.07
N LEU A 11 -8.13 5.42 -15.10
CA LEU A 11 -7.47 5.95 -13.89
C LEU A 11 -8.34 7.00 -13.20
N LEU A 12 -8.81 8.01 -13.94
CA LEU A 12 -9.67 9.07 -13.39
C LEU A 12 -10.99 8.52 -12.86
N GLU A 13 -11.55 7.50 -13.52
CA GLU A 13 -12.73 6.82 -13.03
C GLU A 13 -12.46 6.12 -11.69
N ILE A 14 -11.32 5.43 -11.51
CA ILE A 14 -10.95 4.83 -10.21
C ILE A 14 -10.83 5.91 -9.11
N LEU A 15 -10.12 7.01 -9.40
CA LEU A 15 -9.91 8.12 -8.45
C LEU A 15 -11.20 8.84 -8.06
N SER A 16 -12.27 8.70 -8.85
CA SER A 16 -13.56 9.30 -8.57
C SER A 16 -14.39 8.54 -7.51
N TRP A 17 -13.83 7.49 -6.90
CA TRP A 17 -14.42 6.74 -5.79
C TRP A 17 -13.63 6.99 -4.50
N ALA A 18 -14.26 7.58 -3.49
CA ALA A 18 -13.80 7.55 -2.10
C ALA A 18 -14.27 6.23 -1.47
N ARG A 19 -13.34 5.41 -0.98
CA ARG A 19 -13.57 4.00 -0.61
C ARG A 19 -13.16 3.72 0.84
N PRO A 20 -13.77 4.36 1.86
CA PRO A 20 -13.46 4.04 3.26
C PRO A 20 -13.57 2.54 3.52
N HIS A 21 -12.67 2.01 4.35
CA HIS A 21 -12.68 0.60 4.70
C HIS A 21 -14.05 0.15 5.22
N ASP A 22 -14.49 -1.00 4.72
CA ASP A 22 -15.74 -1.69 5.04
C ASP A 22 -17.03 -0.90 4.79
N SER A 23 -16.93 0.12 3.93
CA SER A 23 -18.09 0.87 3.46
C SER A 23 -18.84 0.15 2.33
N ASP A 24 -20.11 0.52 2.14
CA ASP A 24 -20.91 0.05 1.00
C ASP A 24 -20.30 0.44 -0.35
N ILE A 25 -19.61 1.59 -0.39
CA ILE A 25 -18.99 2.09 -1.61
C ILE A 25 -17.70 1.33 -1.94
N GLU A 26 -16.89 0.92 -0.96
CA GLU A 26 -15.74 0.04 -1.19
C GLU A 26 -16.22 -1.30 -1.77
N ARG A 27 -17.27 -1.88 -1.17
CA ARG A 27 -17.88 -3.12 -1.71
C ARG A 27 -18.45 -2.92 -3.11
N ALA A 28 -19.05 -1.77 -3.41
CA ALA A 28 -19.57 -1.44 -4.73
C ALA A 28 -18.45 -1.28 -5.77
N PHE A 29 -17.36 -0.60 -5.40
CA PHE A 29 -16.16 -0.46 -6.22
C PHE A 29 -15.61 -1.83 -6.61
N CYS A 30 -15.49 -2.75 -5.65
CA CYS A 30 -14.99 -4.09 -5.93
C CYS A 30 -15.90 -4.87 -6.89
N ARG A 31 -17.22 -4.79 -6.70
CA ARG A 31 -18.18 -5.40 -7.64
C ARG A 31 -18.08 -4.82 -9.04
N GLU A 32 -17.70 -3.55 -9.14
CA GLU A 32 -17.61 -2.85 -10.41
C GLU A 32 -16.31 -3.18 -11.16
N PHE A 33 -15.17 -3.12 -10.48
CA PHE A 33 -13.84 -3.18 -11.12
C PHE A 33 -13.08 -4.48 -10.91
N LEU A 34 -13.29 -5.18 -9.80
CA LEU A 34 -12.49 -6.36 -9.44
C LEU A 34 -13.25 -7.67 -9.70
N ASP A 35 -14.48 -7.79 -9.18
CA ASP A 35 -15.27 -9.03 -9.24
C ASP A 35 -15.72 -9.37 -10.68
N LYS A 36 -15.66 -8.42 -11.62
CA LYS A 36 -15.95 -8.64 -13.04
C LYS A 36 -14.75 -9.18 -13.82
N VAL A 37 -13.55 -9.15 -13.24
CA VAL A 37 -12.34 -9.67 -13.89
C VAL A 37 -12.41 -11.21 -13.91
N PRO A 38 -12.32 -11.85 -15.08
CA PRO A 38 -12.41 -13.31 -15.16
C PRO A 38 -11.34 -14.01 -14.32
N GLY A 39 -11.76 -14.95 -13.49
CA GLY A 39 -10.87 -15.72 -12.60
C GLY A 39 -10.54 -15.03 -11.29
N MET A 40 -11.04 -13.81 -11.03
CA MET A 40 -10.86 -13.16 -9.73
C MET A 40 -11.55 -13.98 -8.63
N THR A 41 -10.80 -14.28 -7.59
CA THR A 41 -11.27 -15.00 -6.39
C THR A 41 -11.26 -14.08 -5.18
N LYS A 42 -11.91 -14.52 -4.11
CA LYS A 42 -12.01 -13.76 -2.86
C LYS A 42 -11.78 -14.68 -1.67
N ASP A 43 -10.98 -14.24 -0.71
CA ASP A 43 -10.77 -14.98 0.54
C ASP A 43 -11.85 -14.69 1.60
N GLY A 44 -11.63 -15.20 2.82
CA GLY A 44 -12.56 -15.03 3.94
C GLY A 44 -12.63 -13.60 4.50
N TYR A 45 -11.60 -12.77 4.31
CA TYR A 45 -11.59 -11.36 4.72
C TYR A 45 -12.21 -10.45 3.67
N GLY A 46 -12.08 -10.84 2.40
CA GLY A 46 -12.54 -10.10 1.25
C GLY A 46 -11.40 -9.56 0.37
N ASN A 47 -10.16 -10.00 0.54
CA ASN A 47 -9.09 -9.69 -0.41
C ASN A 47 -9.43 -10.30 -1.78
N ARG A 48 -9.11 -9.62 -2.88
CA ARG A 48 -9.35 -10.14 -4.24
C ARG A 48 -8.05 -10.64 -4.81
N MET A 49 -8.05 -11.84 -5.38
CA MET A 49 -6.85 -12.50 -5.85
C MET A 49 -7.03 -13.09 -7.23
N LEU A 50 -6.02 -12.93 -8.08
CA LEU A 50 -5.97 -13.53 -9.41
C LEU A 50 -4.56 -14.06 -9.69
N SER A 51 -4.47 -15.30 -10.14
CA SER A 51 -3.21 -15.89 -10.60
C SER A 51 -3.15 -15.90 -12.12
N ILE A 52 -2.06 -15.37 -12.68
CA ILE A 52 -1.75 -15.41 -14.12
C ILE A 52 -0.40 -16.11 -14.30
N GLY A 53 -0.37 -17.11 -15.18
CA GLY A 53 0.81 -17.95 -15.40
C GLY A 53 0.78 -19.25 -14.60
N VAL A 54 1.85 -20.03 -14.67
CA VAL A 54 1.98 -21.32 -13.96
C VAL A 54 2.88 -21.11 -12.75
N ARG A 55 2.33 -21.31 -11.53
CA ARG A 55 3.05 -21.12 -10.26
C ARG A 55 3.80 -19.77 -10.23
N PRO A 56 3.07 -18.64 -10.25
CA PRO A 56 3.70 -17.33 -10.24
C PRO A 56 4.59 -17.17 -9.01
N ARG A 57 5.79 -16.65 -9.24
CA ARG A 57 6.83 -16.43 -8.21
C ARG A 57 6.83 -15.02 -7.64
N ILE A 58 5.99 -14.14 -8.20
CA ILE A 58 5.89 -12.73 -7.84
C ILE A 58 4.47 -12.41 -7.44
N ILE A 59 4.31 -11.76 -6.29
CA ILE A 59 3.09 -11.09 -5.89
C ILE A 59 3.15 -9.63 -6.34
N TRP A 60 2.09 -9.19 -7.01
CA TRP A 60 1.79 -7.79 -7.27
C TRP A 60 0.67 -7.37 -6.32
N SER A 61 0.86 -6.31 -5.55
CA SER A 61 -0.13 -5.89 -4.56
C SER A 61 -0.48 -4.40 -4.60
N CYS A 62 -1.72 -4.12 -4.22
CA CYS A 62 -2.27 -2.79 -3.95
C CYS A 62 -3.36 -2.93 -2.89
N HIS A 63 -3.73 -1.83 -2.23
CA HIS A 63 -4.87 -1.83 -1.31
C HIS A 63 -6.12 -1.20 -1.94
N ILE A 64 -7.30 -1.61 -1.47
CA ILE A 64 -8.58 -1.22 -2.06
C ILE A 64 -9.15 0.03 -1.40
N ASP A 65 -9.05 0.09 -0.08
CA ASP A 65 -9.63 1.16 0.72
C ASP A 65 -8.90 2.49 0.54
N THR A 66 -9.47 3.56 1.08
CA THR A 66 -8.89 4.90 1.14
C THR A 66 -9.13 5.45 2.53
N VAL A 67 -8.30 6.36 3.04
CA VAL A 67 -8.55 7.02 4.33
C VAL A 67 -9.77 7.95 4.40
N ALA A 68 -10.50 8.17 3.30
CA ALA A 68 -11.66 9.06 3.29
C ALA A 68 -12.64 8.78 4.45
N ALA A 69 -13.08 9.82 5.16
CA ALA A 69 -13.98 9.69 6.30
C ALA A 69 -15.40 9.30 5.88
N ARG A 70 -15.80 9.62 4.65
CA ARG A 70 -17.11 9.27 4.07
C ARG A 70 -16.95 8.74 2.67
N GLY A 71 -17.68 7.67 2.40
CA GLY A 71 -17.68 7.01 1.10
C GLY A 71 -18.59 7.69 0.10
N GLY A 72 -18.20 7.68 -1.17
CA GLY A 72 -19.04 8.21 -2.24
C GLY A 72 -18.28 8.47 -3.54
N ARG A 73 -18.98 9.12 -4.48
CA ARG A 73 -18.38 9.64 -5.70
C ARG A 73 -17.81 11.02 -5.46
N GLN A 74 -16.69 11.31 -6.09
CA GLN A 74 -15.99 12.58 -6.00
C GLN A 74 -15.53 13.07 -7.37
N ASN A 75 -15.42 14.38 -7.52
CA ASN A 75 -14.95 15.01 -8.75
C ASN A 75 -13.44 15.16 -8.71
N VAL A 76 -12.80 14.76 -9.81
CA VAL A 76 -11.34 14.84 -10.00
C VAL A 76 -11.05 15.89 -11.06
N ASP A 77 -10.25 16.88 -10.69
CA ASP A 77 -9.75 17.90 -11.61
C ASP A 77 -8.33 17.54 -12.05
N VAL A 78 -8.02 17.75 -13.32
CA VAL A 78 -6.68 17.58 -13.89
C VAL A 78 -6.22 18.93 -14.44
N ASP A 79 -5.04 19.39 -14.03
CA ASP A 79 -4.49 20.65 -14.56
C ASP A 79 -3.72 20.48 -15.88
N ALA A 80 -3.25 21.61 -16.41
CA ALA A 80 -2.49 21.67 -17.66
C ALA A 80 -1.16 20.89 -17.62
N LYS A 81 -0.65 20.55 -16.43
CA LYS A 81 0.55 19.72 -16.27
C LYS A 81 0.23 18.23 -16.13
N GLY A 82 -1.05 17.86 -16.12
CA GLY A 82 -1.48 16.47 -15.96
C GLY A 82 -1.54 16.01 -14.50
N ILE A 83 -1.56 16.94 -13.54
CA ILE A 83 -1.69 16.59 -12.12
C ILE A 83 -3.17 16.47 -11.76
N ALA A 84 -3.57 15.27 -11.33
CA ALA A 84 -4.90 15.00 -10.80
C ALA A 84 -5.00 15.42 -9.33
N ARG A 85 -6.15 15.97 -8.93
CA ARG A 85 -6.48 16.36 -7.55
C ARG A 85 -7.99 16.35 -7.33
N LEU A 86 -8.41 16.39 -6.07
CA LEU A 86 -9.81 16.62 -5.74
C LEU A 86 -10.28 18.02 -6.15
N GLN A 87 -11.46 18.08 -6.76
CA GLN A 87 -12.20 19.32 -6.89
C GLN A 87 -12.83 19.69 -5.54
N ASN A 88 -12.50 20.86 -5.00
CA ASN A 88 -13.02 21.35 -3.71
C ASN A 88 -12.74 20.41 -2.51
N GLY A 89 -11.53 19.83 -2.43
CA GLY A 89 -11.14 18.96 -1.32
C GLY A 89 -11.29 19.60 0.07
N LYS A 90 -11.79 18.84 1.04
CA LYS A 90 -12.02 19.27 2.44
C LYS A 90 -11.46 18.25 3.43
N ALA A 91 -11.26 18.66 4.69
CA ALA A 91 -10.85 17.75 5.74
C ALA A 91 -11.72 16.47 5.77
N GLY A 92 -11.07 15.31 5.93
CA GLY A 92 -11.71 14.00 5.84
C GLY A 92 -11.97 13.49 4.41
N MET A 93 -11.51 14.19 3.37
CA MET A 93 -11.49 13.70 1.99
C MET A 93 -10.05 13.45 1.53
N CYS A 94 -9.90 12.55 0.57
CA CYS A 94 -8.64 12.26 -0.12
C CYS A 94 -8.94 11.98 -1.61
N LEU A 95 -7.95 12.21 -2.48
CA LEU A 95 -8.07 11.84 -3.89
C LEU A 95 -8.20 10.32 -4.04
N GLY A 96 -7.57 9.57 -3.14
CA GLY A 96 -7.54 8.10 -3.18
C GLY A 96 -6.67 7.60 -4.32
N ALA A 97 -5.62 8.35 -4.67
CA ALA A 97 -4.51 7.87 -5.50
C ALA A 97 -3.65 6.88 -4.73
N ASP A 98 -3.62 7.02 -3.41
CA ASP A 98 -3.32 6.03 -2.38
C ASP A 98 -4.60 5.20 -2.07
N ASP A 99 -4.81 4.00 -2.62
CA ASP A 99 -4.00 3.31 -3.64
C ASP A 99 -4.78 3.07 -4.96
N GLY A 100 -5.48 4.12 -5.42
CA GLY A 100 -6.12 4.10 -6.74
C GLY A 100 -5.14 3.96 -7.90
N ALA A 101 -3.90 4.44 -7.75
CA ALA A 101 -2.86 4.32 -8.75
C ALA A 101 -2.38 2.87 -8.90
N GLY A 102 -2.08 2.17 -7.81
CA GLY A 102 -1.70 0.76 -7.82
C GLY A 102 -2.80 -0.15 -8.35
N ILE A 103 -4.06 0.09 -7.97
CA ILE A 103 -5.22 -0.63 -8.54
C ILE A 103 -5.24 -0.49 -10.06
N TRP A 104 -5.09 0.74 -10.58
CA TRP A 104 -5.11 0.97 -12.03
C TRP A 104 -3.95 0.28 -12.75
N ILE A 105 -2.73 0.34 -12.19
CA ILE A 105 -1.56 -0.35 -12.73
C ILE A 105 -1.80 -1.86 -12.81
N MET A 106 -2.23 -2.48 -11.70
CA MET A 106 -2.45 -3.92 -11.63
C MET A 106 -3.55 -4.39 -12.57
N LEU A 107 -4.67 -3.67 -12.67
CA LEU A 107 -5.74 -4.01 -13.62
C LEU A 107 -5.27 -3.98 -15.08
N ASN A 108 -4.40 -3.03 -15.44
CA ASN A 108 -3.82 -2.96 -16.78
C ASN A 108 -2.75 -4.05 -17.02
N MET A 109 -1.95 -4.40 -16.01
CA MET A 109 -1.04 -5.55 -16.09
C MET A 109 -1.79 -6.88 -16.27
N ILE A 110 -2.91 -7.05 -15.56
CA ILE A 110 -3.83 -8.19 -15.73
C ILE A 110 -4.38 -8.23 -17.15
N ALA A 111 -4.84 -7.09 -17.68
CA ALA A 111 -5.34 -6.99 -19.06
C ALA A 111 -4.25 -7.35 -20.09
N ALA A 112 -2.99 -6.99 -19.81
CA ALA A 112 -1.81 -7.36 -20.59
C ALA A 112 -1.31 -8.79 -20.32
N ARG A 113 -2.01 -9.57 -19.49
CA ARG A 113 -1.67 -10.96 -19.09
C ARG A 113 -0.25 -11.10 -18.55
N ARG A 114 0.23 -10.13 -17.78
CA ARG A 114 1.54 -10.24 -17.13
C ARG A 114 1.49 -11.34 -16.05
N PRO A 115 2.44 -12.29 -16.03
CA PRO A 115 2.49 -13.32 -15.00
C PRO A 115 2.58 -12.73 -13.58
N GLY A 116 1.97 -13.41 -12.62
CA GLY A 116 2.00 -12.97 -11.22
C GLY A 116 0.78 -13.46 -10.44
N LEU A 117 0.91 -13.40 -9.12
CA LEU A 117 -0.20 -13.47 -8.18
C LEU A 117 -0.60 -12.04 -7.81
N TYR A 118 -1.76 -11.61 -8.30
CA TYR A 118 -2.27 -10.27 -8.03
C TYR A 118 -3.14 -10.31 -6.78
N ILE A 119 -2.84 -9.48 -5.79
CA ILE A 119 -3.60 -9.38 -4.55
C ILE A 119 -4.03 -7.93 -4.32
N PHE A 120 -5.35 -7.72 -4.30
CA PHE A 120 -5.97 -6.45 -3.92
C PHE A 120 -6.43 -6.57 -2.47
N HIS A 121 -5.63 -6.02 -1.55
CA HIS A 121 -5.88 -6.13 -0.12
C HIS A 121 -7.01 -5.21 0.34
N ARG A 122 -7.71 -5.60 1.40
CA ARG A 122 -8.65 -4.72 2.11
C ARG A 122 -8.07 -4.30 3.45
N GLY A 123 -8.36 -3.07 3.87
CA GLY A 123 -8.10 -2.62 5.24
C GLY A 123 -6.63 -2.39 5.53
N GLU A 124 -5.87 -1.96 4.52
CA GLU A 124 -4.47 -1.53 4.68
C GLU A 124 -4.44 -0.31 5.60
N GLU A 125 -5.27 0.68 5.29
CA GLU A 125 -5.44 1.97 6.01
C GLU A 125 -5.99 1.79 7.44
N ARG A 126 -6.30 0.55 7.82
CA ARG A 126 -6.77 0.12 9.14
C ARG A 126 -5.78 -0.81 9.84
N GLY A 127 -4.52 -0.83 9.38
CA GLY A 127 -3.43 -1.61 9.92
C GLY A 127 -3.23 -2.96 9.23
N CYS A 128 -3.23 -2.97 7.90
CA CYS A 128 -2.88 -4.12 7.05
C CYS A 128 -3.68 -5.39 7.37
N LEU A 129 -4.99 -5.22 7.61
CA LEU A 129 -5.86 -6.30 8.09
C LEU A 129 -5.99 -7.43 7.07
N GLY A 130 -6.03 -7.09 5.78
CA GLY A 130 -6.14 -8.05 4.68
C GLY A 130 -4.91 -8.94 4.53
N SER A 131 -3.71 -8.35 4.47
CA SER A 131 -2.46 -9.11 4.40
C SER A 131 -2.17 -9.93 5.65
N ARG A 132 -2.47 -9.37 6.84
CA ARG A 132 -2.41 -10.12 8.11
C ARG A 132 -3.35 -11.31 8.14
N TRP A 133 -4.54 -11.19 7.53
CA TRP A 133 -5.46 -12.32 7.41
C TRP A 133 -4.85 -13.44 6.55
N ILE A 134 -4.19 -13.09 5.44
CA ILE A 134 -3.52 -14.06 4.56
C ILE A 134 -2.43 -14.80 5.33
N MET A 135 -1.55 -14.09 6.05
CA MET A 135 -0.50 -14.72 6.87
C MET A 135 -1.03 -15.72 7.89
N ARG A 136 -2.19 -15.42 8.51
CA ARG A 136 -2.76 -16.25 9.57
C ARG A 136 -3.59 -17.42 9.04
N ASN A 137 -4.29 -17.24 7.93
CA ASN A 137 -5.35 -18.17 7.50
C ASN A 137 -5.02 -18.90 6.20
N THR A 138 -4.22 -18.29 5.33
CA THR A 138 -3.83 -18.87 4.04
C THR A 138 -2.34 -18.69 3.75
N PRO A 139 -1.42 -19.02 4.68
CA PRO A 139 0.02 -18.83 4.47
C PRO A 139 0.57 -19.63 3.28
N HIS A 140 -0.09 -20.74 2.92
CA HIS A 140 0.22 -21.54 1.74
C HIS A 140 0.13 -20.77 0.41
N LEU A 141 -0.58 -19.63 0.39
CA LEU A 141 -0.61 -18.74 -0.78
C LEU A 141 0.76 -18.12 -1.09
N LEU A 142 1.61 -18.00 -0.07
CA LEU A 142 2.93 -17.37 -0.14
C LEU A 142 4.04 -18.41 -0.40
N GLU A 143 3.74 -19.70 -0.33
CA GLU A 143 4.72 -20.76 -0.54
C GLU A 143 5.29 -20.72 -1.96
N GLY A 144 6.63 -20.62 -2.06
CA GLY A 144 7.32 -20.57 -3.35
C GLY A 144 7.25 -19.23 -4.08
N VAL A 145 6.76 -18.18 -3.41
CA VAL A 145 6.86 -16.79 -3.88
C VAL A 145 8.23 -16.23 -3.48
N ASP A 146 8.95 -15.63 -4.42
CA ASP A 146 10.24 -15.00 -4.13
C ASP A 146 10.12 -13.51 -3.84
N ALA A 147 9.14 -12.83 -4.43
CA ALA A 147 8.97 -11.39 -4.22
C ALA A 147 7.50 -10.98 -4.10
N ALA A 148 7.24 -10.00 -3.23
CA ALA A 148 5.97 -9.31 -3.11
C ALA A 148 6.20 -7.80 -3.28
N ILE A 149 5.58 -7.20 -4.30
CA ILE A 149 5.84 -5.83 -4.72
C ILE A 149 4.53 -5.04 -4.66
N ALA A 150 4.48 -4.06 -3.76
CA ALA A 150 3.38 -3.12 -3.67
C ALA A 150 3.53 -1.95 -4.65
N PHE A 151 2.42 -1.42 -5.15
CA PHE A 151 2.34 -0.20 -5.95
C PHE A 151 1.76 0.95 -5.12
N ASP A 152 2.36 1.20 -3.95
CA ASP A 152 1.70 1.87 -2.83
C ASP A 152 2.65 2.86 -2.14
N ARG A 153 3.47 3.58 -2.92
CA ARG A 153 4.45 4.52 -2.39
C ARG A 153 4.32 5.88 -3.08
N ALA A 154 4.33 6.92 -2.26
CA ALA A 154 4.44 8.30 -2.74
C ALA A 154 5.76 8.53 -3.50
N GLY A 155 5.80 9.57 -4.32
CA GLY A 155 7.03 9.93 -5.05
C GLY A 155 7.14 9.27 -6.43
N TYR A 156 8.35 9.30 -6.99
CA TYR A 156 8.57 9.02 -8.42
C TYR A 156 9.61 7.93 -8.70
N GLY A 157 10.34 7.43 -7.72
CA GLY A 157 11.53 6.64 -8.01
C GLY A 157 11.98 5.71 -6.90
N ASP A 158 11.16 5.46 -5.90
CA ASP A 158 11.60 4.63 -4.79
C ASP A 158 11.36 3.16 -5.15
N VAL A 159 12.39 2.33 -4.95
CA VAL A 159 12.27 0.88 -4.76
C VAL A 159 12.63 0.59 -3.32
N ILE A 160 11.60 0.35 -2.49
CA ILE A 160 11.78 0.27 -1.04
C ILE A 160 12.52 -1.02 -0.64
N THR A 161 13.57 -0.87 0.16
CA THR A 161 14.42 -1.95 0.71
C THR A 161 14.12 -2.26 2.18
N HIS A 162 13.59 -1.26 2.90
CA HIS A 162 13.29 -1.34 4.32
C HIS A 162 11.91 -0.77 4.56
N GLN A 163 11.11 -1.47 5.35
CA GLN A 163 9.78 -1.05 5.74
C GLN A 163 9.74 -1.01 7.27
N SER A 164 9.24 0.11 7.81
CA SER A 164 9.29 0.43 9.24
C SER A 164 10.72 0.41 9.81
N HIS A 165 11.10 -0.66 10.51
CA HIS A 165 12.40 -0.77 11.19
C HIS A 165 13.20 -1.97 10.68
N GLY A 166 12.69 -2.72 9.70
CA GLY A 166 13.29 -3.97 9.23
C GLY A 166 13.71 -3.91 7.76
N ARG A 167 14.70 -4.71 7.40
CA ARG A 167 15.02 -5.00 6.00
C ARG A 167 14.01 -6.01 5.47
N THR A 168 13.27 -5.62 4.45
CA THR A 168 12.25 -6.45 3.80
C THR A 168 12.66 -6.85 2.39
N CYS A 169 13.60 -6.12 1.79
CA CYS A 169 14.12 -6.37 0.45
C CYS A 169 15.64 -6.12 0.42
N SER A 170 16.36 -6.93 -0.36
CA SER A 170 17.79 -6.79 -0.59
C SER A 170 18.10 -5.58 -1.47
N ASP A 171 19.28 -4.99 -1.29
CA ASP A 171 19.74 -3.89 -2.15
C ASP A 171 19.96 -4.38 -3.60
N ALA A 172 20.29 -5.67 -3.77
CA ALA A 172 20.46 -6.31 -5.07
C ALA A 172 19.13 -6.48 -5.83
N PHE A 173 18.06 -6.93 -5.16
CA PHE A 173 16.71 -6.93 -5.74
C PHE A 173 16.33 -5.51 -6.16
N ALA A 174 16.43 -4.54 -5.24
CA ALA A 174 16.01 -3.17 -5.50
C ALA A 174 16.78 -2.53 -6.66
N ALA A 175 18.09 -2.77 -6.74
CA ALA A 175 18.93 -2.30 -7.84
C ALA A 175 18.57 -2.97 -9.18
N SER A 176 18.25 -4.27 -9.18
CA SER A 176 17.85 -4.99 -10.40
C SER A 176 16.50 -4.48 -10.93
N MET A 177 15.53 -4.25 -10.03
CA MET A 177 14.23 -3.67 -10.35
C MET A 177 14.39 -2.24 -10.90
N ALA A 178 15.11 -1.38 -10.18
CA ALA A 178 15.37 -0.01 -10.60
C ALA A 178 16.04 0.06 -11.98
N THR A 179 17.05 -0.78 -12.22
CA THR A 179 17.72 -0.88 -13.52
C THR A 179 16.75 -1.28 -14.63
N ALA A 180 15.90 -2.29 -14.40
CA ALA A 180 14.93 -2.74 -15.38
C ALA A 180 13.87 -1.66 -15.69
N LEU A 181 13.33 -1.00 -14.67
CA LEU A 181 12.34 0.08 -14.84
C LEU A 181 12.94 1.26 -15.63
N ASN A 182 14.14 1.70 -15.26
CA ASN A 182 14.81 2.82 -15.93
C ASN A 182 15.20 2.50 -17.38
N ALA A 183 15.48 1.23 -17.69
CA ALA A 183 15.74 0.80 -19.07
C ALA A 183 14.46 0.75 -19.93
N LEU A 184 13.31 0.46 -19.33
CA LEU A 184 12.03 0.26 -20.04
C LEU A 184 11.18 1.53 -20.12
N GLY A 185 11.32 2.44 -19.16
CA GLY A 185 10.57 3.68 -19.04
C GLY A 185 11.47 4.90 -19.24
N PRO A 186 11.42 5.56 -20.42
CA PRO A 186 12.07 6.85 -20.61
C PRO A 186 11.66 7.83 -19.48
N ASP A 187 12.63 8.58 -18.96
CA ASP A 187 12.45 9.56 -17.88
C ASP A 187 12.02 8.99 -16.52
N LEU A 188 12.01 7.66 -16.34
CA LEU A 188 11.95 7.05 -15.02
C LEU A 188 13.35 7.08 -14.37
N GLN A 189 13.38 7.31 -13.06
CA GLN A 189 14.60 7.44 -12.27
C GLN A 189 14.45 6.68 -10.95
N TYR A 190 14.17 5.38 -11.03
CA TYR A 190 14.07 4.51 -9.88
C TYR A 190 15.43 4.23 -9.27
N ALA A 191 15.48 4.13 -7.95
CA ALA A 191 16.64 3.77 -7.16
C ALA A 191 16.21 3.06 -5.85
N PRO A 192 17.09 2.27 -5.23
CA PRO A 192 16.85 1.73 -3.90
C PRO A 192 16.64 2.85 -2.87
N ASP A 193 15.65 2.69 -1.99
CA ASP A 193 15.34 3.62 -0.90
C ASP A 193 15.07 2.82 0.40
N ASN A 194 15.57 3.30 1.54
CA ASN A 194 15.46 2.62 2.84
C ASN A 194 14.54 3.33 3.85
N THR A 195 13.70 4.26 3.36
CA THR A 195 12.78 5.10 4.14
C THR A 195 11.33 4.63 4.05
N GLY A 196 11.12 3.35 3.74
CA GLY A 196 9.79 2.79 3.60
C GLY A 196 9.06 2.73 4.93
N VAL A 197 7.75 2.99 4.86
CA VAL A 197 6.83 2.81 5.97
C VAL A 197 6.22 1.40 5.96
N PHE A 198 5.46 1.06 7.00
CA PHE A 198 4.70 -0.19 7.03
C PHE A 198 3.63 -0.16 5.92
N THR A 199 3.49 -1.24 5.16
CA THR A 199 2.39 -1.49 4.20
C THR A 199 2.16 -3.01 4.13
N ASP A 200 1.17 -3.47 3.38
CA ASP A 200 0.76 -4.88 3.29
C ASP A 200 1.92 -5.87 3.03
N THR A 201 2.89 -5.54 2.17
CA THR A 201 4.00 -6.47 1.86
C THR A 201 4.94 -6.68 3.04
N ASN A 202 4.98 -5.76 4.01
CA ASN A 202 5.77 -5.93 5.22
C ASN A 202 5.26 -7.13 6.07
N GLU A 203 3.95 -7.41 6.07
CA GLU A 203 3.38 -8.58 6.77
C GLU A 203 3.94 -9.91 6.21
N TYR A 204 4.44 -9.91 4.96
CA TYR A 204 4.99 -11.10 4.31
C TYR A 204 6.50 -11.25 4.46
N ALA A 205 7.21 -10.28 5.03
CA ALA A 205 8.68 -10.27 5.06
C ALA A 205 9.28 -11.44 5.86
N GLY A 206 8.55 -12.04 6.81
CA GLY A 206 9.01 -13.26 7.48
C GLY A 206 8.89 -14.55 6.65
N ALA A 207 8.21 -14.48 5.50
CA ALA A 207 7.90 -15.65 4.66
C ALA A 207 8.43 -15.51 3.23
N ILE A 208 8.54 -14.29 2.70
CA ILE A 208 8.95 -14.01 1.33
C ILE A 208 10.33 -13.33 1.33
N PRO A 209 11.28 -13.78 0.50
CA PRO A 209 12.59 -13.16 0.33
C PRO A 209 12.52 -11.65 0.10
N GLU A 210 11.84 -11.19 -0.95
CA GLU A 210 11.90 -9.80 -1.39
C GLU A 210 10.53 -9.11 -1.26
N CYS A 211 10.31 -8.40 -0.16
CA CYS A 211 9.12 -7.56 0.03
C CYS A 211 9.49 -6.09 -0.20
N SER A 212 8.91 -5.49 -1.24
CA SER A 212 9.20 -4.12 -1.66
C SER A 212 7.93 -3.33 -1.92
N ASN A 213 8.09 -2.02 -2.12
CA ASN A 213 7.05 -1.08 -2.48
C ASN A 213 7.62 -0.08 -3.49
N LEU A 214 6.86 0.24 -4.54
CA LEU A 214 7.28 1.09 -5.65
C LEU A 214 6.54 2.42 -5.62
N SER A 215 7.29 3.50 -5.79
CA SER A 215 6.68 4.82 -6.02
C SER A 215 5.70 4.77 -7.20
N VAL A 216 4.56 5.46 -7.13
CA VAL A 216 3.57 5.47 -8.22
C VAL A 216 3.15 6.87 -8.71
N GLY A 217 3.76 7.93 -8.16
CA GLY A 217 3.57 9.30 -8.62
C GLY A 217 2.55 10.11 -7.84
N TYR A 218 1.99 9.59 -6.74
CA TYR A 218 1.16 10.39 -5.84
C TYR A 218 1.99 11.14 -4.79
N HIS A 219 1.41 12.21 -4.25
CA HIS A 219 2.00 13.03 -3.19
C HIS A 219 0.93 13.61 -2.28
N GLY A 220 1.31 13.89 -1.03
CA GLY A 220 0.41 14.54 -0.06
C GLY A 220 -0.78 13.64 0.28
N GLN A 221 -0.52 12.34 0.36
CA GLN A 221 -1.48 11.31 0.67
C GLN A 221 -2.16 11.56 2.02
N HIS A 222 -3.26 10.85 2.22
CA HIS A 222 -4.09 10.91 3.42
C HIS A 222 -4.74 12.27 3.72
N GLY A 223 -4.86 13.12 2.70
CA GLY A 223 -5.47 14.43 2.88
C GLY A 223 -6.11 15.02 1.62
N PRO A 224 -6.83 16.15 1.77
CA PRO A 224 -7.56 16.77 0.66
C PRO A 224 -6.67 17.43 -0.39
N ARG A 225 -5.36 17.51 -0.13
CA ARG A 225 -4.36 18.06 -1.04
C ARG A 225 -3.58 16.96 -1.76
N GLU A 226 -4.00 15.72 -1.63
CA GLU A 226 -3.44 14.60 -2.36
C GLU A 226 -3.50 14.86 -3.87
N THR A 227 -2.38 14.56 -4.53
CA THR A 227 -2.22 14.72 -5.98
C THR A 227 -1.63 13.48 -6.59
N LEU A 228 -1.88 13.28 -7.89
CA LEU A 228 -1.25 12.22 -8.70
C LEU A 228 -0.71 12.80 -10.00
N ASP A 229 0.56 12.56 -10.30
CA ASP A 229 1.13 12.76 -11.63
C ASP A 229 0.69 11.61 -12.55
N ILE A 230 -0.32 11.89 -13.38
CA ILE A 230 -0.88 10.91 -14.32
C ILE A 230 0.19 10.43 -15.31
N ALA A 231 1.05 11.33 -15.79
CA ALA A 231 2.04 10.99 -16.79
C ALA A 231 3.12 10.07 -16.19
N HIS A 232 3.51 10.28 -14.94
CA HIS A 232 4.39 9.34 -14.23
C HIS A 232 3.75 7.96 -14.13
N CYS A 233 2.51 7.87 -13.66
CA CYS A 233 1.77 6.62 -13.52
C CYS A 233 1.64 5.88 -14.87
N GLU A 234 1.34 6.59 -15.96
CA GLU A 234 1.30 6.07 -17.33
C GLU A 234 2.67 5.51 -17.79
N ARG A 235 3.78 6.20 -17.48
CA ARG A 235 5.14 5.73 -17.79
C ARG A 235 5.53 4.48 -16.99
N LEU A 236 5.20 4.44 -15.70
CA LEU A 236 5.42 3.27 -14.86
C LEU A 236 4.66 2.05 -15.41
N LEU A 237 3.35 2.20 -15.71
CA LEU A 237 2.58 1.12 -16.32
C LEU A 237 3.22 0.63 -17.63
N ALA A 238 3.66 1.55 -18.49
CA ALA A 238 4.30 1.19 -19.76
C ALA A 238 5.60 0.39 -19.59
N ALA A 239 6.34 0.61 -18.49
CA ALA A 239 7.49 -0.21 -18.11
C ALA A 239 7.04 -1.57 -17.55
N MET A 240 6.07 -1.58 -16.62
CA MET A 240 5.58 -2.81 -15.97
C MET A 240 5.00 -3.84 -16.95
N VAL A 241 4.31 -3.42 -18.01
CA VAL A 241 3.80 -4.34 -19.03
C VAL A 241 4.88 -4.98 -19.90
N LYS A 242 6.12 -4.45 -19.86
CA LYS A 242 7.29 -4.97 -20.57
C LYS A 242 8.28 -5.68 -19.65
N LEU A 243 8.20 -5.46 -18.34
CA LEU A 243 9.13 -6.00 -17.35
C LEU A 243 9.18 -7.52 -17.42
N ASP A 244 10.40 -8.05 -17.56
CA ASP A 244 10.69 -9.47 -17.38
C ASP A 244 11.09 -9.73 -15.92
N SER A 245 10.10 -10.16 -15.13
CA SER A 245 10.30 -10.38 -13.69
C SER A 245 11.20 -11.55 -13.36
N ASP A 246 11.42 -12.49 -14.30
CA ASP A 246 12.29 -13.65 -14.08
C ASP A 246 13.78 -13.27 -14.02
N GLN A 247 14.12 -12.04 -14.43
CA GLN A 247 15.48 -11.49 -14.37
C GLN A 247 15.77 -10.70 -13.09
N LEU A 248 14.78 -10.55 -12.19
CA LEU A 248 14.97 -9.86 -10.93
C LEU A 248 15.85 -10.71 -9.99
N VAL A 249 16.75 -10.05 -9.28
CA VAL A 249 17.68 -10.70 -8.36
C VAL A 249 16.95 -11.02 -7.06
N ILE A 250 16.99 -12.28 -6.63
CA ILE A 250 16.47 -12.73 -5.33
C ILE A 250 17.68 -13.12 -4.48
N GLU A 251 17.90 -12.41 -3.37
CA GLU A 251 19.10 -12.59 -2.53
C GLU A 251 18.78 -12.70 -1.05
N ARG A 252 17.77 -11.98 -0.55
CA ARG A 252 17.47 -11.96 0.89
C ARG A 252 16.97 -13.34 1.36
N ASP A 253 17.55 -13.86 2.43
CA ASP A 253 16.97 -14.99 3.15
C ASP A 253 15.99 -14.44 4.22
N PRO A 254 14.68 -14.72 4.13
CA PRO A 254 13.71 -14.25 5.11
C PRO A 254 13.88 -14.89 6.49
N LEU A 255 14.67 -15.96 6.61
CA LEU A 255 14.92 -16.68 7.85
C LEU A 255 16.29 -16.38 8.47
N ASP A 256 17.13 -15.55 7.83
CA ASP A 256 18.44 -15.20 8.36
C ASP A 256 18.35 -14.09 9.43
N PRO A 257 18.60 -14.41 10.72
CA PRO A 257 18.53 -13.43 11.80
C PRO A 257 19.61 -12.34 11.70
N ALA A 258 20.63 -12.47 10.84
CA ALA A 258 21.61 -11.42 10.61
C ALA A 258 21.07 -10.25 9.76
N HIS A 259 20.06 -10.51 8.92
CA HIS A 259 19.35 -9.48 8.15
C HIS A 259 18.23 -8.81 8.97
N ASP A 260 17.76 -9.50 10.01
CA ASP A 260 16.86 -8.96 11.05
C ASP A 260 17.58 -8.07 12.05
N ARG A 261 18.82 -7.63 11.81
CA ARG A 261 19.60 -6.84 12.79
C ARG A 261 19.21 -5.36 12.85
N TRP A 262 17.90 -5.10 12.77
CA TRP A 262 17.17 -3.96 13.37
C TRP A 262 15.79 -4.40 13.92
N GLY A 263 15.60 -5.70 14.18
CA GLY A 263 14.33 -6.32 14.58
C GLY A 263 14.50 -7.11 15.87
N TRP A 264 13.75 -6.68 16.87
CA TRP A 264 13.03 -7.53 17.82
C TRP A 264 13.57 -8.96 18.00
N GLY A 265 14.39 -9.13 19.03
CA GLY A 265 14.28 -10.37 19.78
C GLY A 265 12.82 -10.53 20.19
N TYR A 266 12.29 -11.74 20.07
CA TYR A 266 11.19 -12.17 20.92
C TYR A 266 11.80 -12.58 22.28
N PRO A 267 11.78 -11.74 23.32
CA PRO A 267 11.72 -12.23 24.68
C PRO A 267 10.25 -12.21 25.13
N SER A 268 9.75 -13.42 25.39
CA SER A 268 8.86 -13.77 26.50
C SER A 268 8.11 -12.62 27.21
N GLU A 269 6.77 -12.70 27.21
CA GLU A 269 5.92 -12.31 28.35
C GLU A 269 6.40 -11.12 29.21
N ARG A 270 6.63 -9.95 28.60
CA ARG A 270 6.74 -8.69 29.35
C ARG A 270 5.84 -7.63 28.74
N ASP A 271 4.89 -7.25 29.57
CA ASP A 271 3.66 -6.52 29.33
C ASP A 271 3.82 -5.05 28.94
N ASP A 272 2.77 -4.56 28.26
CA ASP A 272 2.39 -3.18 27.93
C ASP A 272 3.17 -2.41 26.84
N LEU A 273 2.44 -2.03 25.79
CA LEU A 273 2.87 -1.12 24.72
C LEU A 273 3.28 0.25 25.29
N ALA A 274 2.65 0.68 26.39
CA ALA A 274 3.00 1.92 27.07
C ALA A 274 4.45 1.93 27.56
N ASP A 275 4.95 0.81 28.07
CA ASP A 275 6.33 0.71 28.56
C ASP A 275 7.33 0.77 27.40
N ALA A 276 7.02 0.14 26.27
CA ALA A 276 7.84 0.24 25.05
C ALA A 276 7.86 1.67 24.47
N VAL A 277 6.70 2.36 24.47
CA VAL A 277 6.61 3.76 24.05
C VAL A 277 7.38 4.67 25.00
N ALA A 278 7.34 4.42 26.31
CA ALA A 278 8.08 5.17 27.32
C ALA A 278 9.60 4.98 27.19
N GLU A 279 10.06 3.77 26.84
CA GLU A 279 11.48 3.48 26.61
C GLU A 279 11.99 4.10 25.30
N TYR A 280 11.14 4.17 24.26
CA TYR A 280 11.51 4.64 22.91
C TYR A 280 10.60 5.77 22.38
N PRO A 281 10.51 6.93 23.07
CA PRO A 281 9.49 7.95 22.79
C PRO A 281 9.66 8.66 21.44
N MET A 282 10.90 8.85 20.98
CA MET A 282 11.15 9.45 19.66
C MET A 282 10.78 8.50 18.52
N THR A 283 10.97 7.20 18.73
CA THR A 283 10.55 6.17 17.78
C THR A 283 9.04 6.12 17.69
N ALA A 284 8.35 6.16 18.82
CA ALA A 284 6.90 6.23 18.87
C ALA A 284 6.37 7.50 18.17
N ALA A 285 6.97 8.66 18.43
CA ALA A 285 6.58 9.92 17.78
C ALA A 285 6.72 9.86 16.26
N ARG A 286 7.82 9.29 15.77
CA ARG A 286 8.04 9.09 14.33
C ARG A 286 7.00 8.15 13.71
N ILE A 287 6.69 7.04 14.37
CA ILE A 287 5.63 6.12 13.89
C ILE A 287 4.29 6.86 13.83
N LEU A 288 3.96 7.67 14.84
CA LEU A 288 2.73 8.46 14.86
C LEU A 288 2.68 9.46 13.69
N GLU A 289 3.77 10.20 13.45
CA GLU A 289 3.88 11.12 12.30
C GLU A 289 3.77 10.38 10.96
N GLU A 290 4.42 9.22 10.83
CA GLU A 290 4.36 8.35 9.64
C GLU A 290 2.95 7.78 9.43
N CYS A 291 2.19 7.53 10.49
CA CYS A 291 0.77 7.15 10.45
C CYS A 291 -0.18 8.34 10.22
N GLY A 292 0.35 9.53 9.93
CA GLY A 292 -0.45 10.73 9.69
C GLY A 292 -1.08 11.34 10.95
N VAL A 293 -0.70 10.88 12.14
CA VAL A 293 -1.14 11.47 13.41
C VAL A 293 -0.34 12.75 13.65
N THR A 294 -1.01 13.88 13.60
CA THR A 294 -0.38 15.17 13.89
C THR A 294 -0.26 15.40 15.40
N LEU A 295 0.59 16.34 15.80
CA LEU A 295 0.65 16.80 17.19
C LEU A 295 -0.73 17.28 17.69
N GLU A 296 -1.53 17.90 16.81
CA GLU A 296 -2.88 18.36 17.13
C GLU A 296 -3.83 17.17 17.39
N ASP A 297 -3.78 16.14 16.55
CA ASP A 297 -4.57 14.91 16.75
C ASP A 297 -4.22 14.21 18.07
N PHE A 298 -2.92 14.13 18.38
CA PHE A 298 -2.43 13.53 19.62
C PHE A 298 -2.87 14.34 20.86
N GLN A 299 -2.82 15.67 20.78
CA GLN A 299 -3.30 16.55 21.85
C GLN A 299 -4.82 16.46 22.07
N ILE A 300 -5.61 16.35 20.99
CA ILE A 300 -7.05 16.14 21.07
C ILE A 300 -7.38 14.82 21.78
N ALA A 301 -6.65 13.75 21.48
CA ALA A 301 -6.83 12.45 22.13
C ALA A 301 -6.50 12.52 23.64
N LEU A 302 -5.42 13.21 24.02
CA LEU A 302 -5.07 13.42 25.43
C LEU A 302 -6.17 14.18 26.19
N TRP A 303 -6.73 15.24 25.60
CA TRP A 303 -7.83 15.99 26.22
C TRP A 303 -9.11 15.17 26.38
N ALA A 304 -9.43 14.31 25.40
CA ALA A 304 -10.60 13.44 25.46
C ALA A 304 -10.50 12.39 26.59
N ASP A 305 -9.29 11.92 26.90
CA ASP A 305 -9.04 10.95 27.97
C ASP A 305 -9.06 11.62 29.36
N GLU A 306 -8.61 12.87 29.47
CA GLU A 306 -8.71 13.66 30.70
C GLU A 306 -10.17 13.99 31.10
N GLU A 307 -11.07 14.24 30.14
CA GLU A 307 -12.50 14.45 30.42
C GLU A 307 -13.22 13.17 30.92
N ALA A 308 -12.77 11.99 30.50
CA ALA A 308 -13.33 10.71 30.96
C ALA A 308 -13.00 10.41 32.44
N GLY A 309 -11.99 11.07 33.02
CA GLY A 309 -11.58 10.95 34.42
C GLY A 309 -12.41 11.78 35.41
N TYR A 310 -13.25 12.71 34.95
CA TYR A 310 -14.01 13.60 35.85
C TYR A 310 -15.36 12.98 36.27
N ARG A 311 -15.39 12.24 37.38
CA ARG A 311 -16.63 12.00 38.14
C ARG A 311 -16.85 13.15 39.12
N PRO A 312 -17.92 13.94 39.01
CA PRO A 312 -18.25 14.88 40.06
C PRO A 312 -18.57 14.09 41.32
N LEU A 313 -17.84 14.36 42.40
CA LEU A 313 -18.24 13.96 43.74
C LEU A 313 -19.60 14.62 44.01
N MET A 314 -20.67 13.86 43.88
CA MET A 314 -21.94 14.22 44.49
C MET A 314 -21.71 14.26 46.00
N ALA A 315 -21.70 15.47 46.56
CA ALA A 315 -21.95 15.68 47.97
C ALA A 315 -23.48 15.83 48.17
N SER A 316 -23.98 15.05 49.12
CA SER A 316 -25.34 14.94 49.65
C SER A 316 -26.07 16.26 49.90
#